data_AF-H9FK71-F1
#
_entry.id   AF-H9FK71-F1
#
_cell.length_a   1.000
_cell.length_b   1.000
_cell.length_c   1.000
_cell.angle_alpha   90.00
_cell.angle_beta   90.00
_cell.angle_gamma   90.00
#
_symmetry.space_group_name_H-M   'P 1'
#
loop_
_entity.id
_entity.type
_entity.pdbx_description
1 polymer ?
#
loop_
_entity_poly.entity_id
_entity_poly.type
_entity_poly.pdbx_seq_one_letter_code
_entity_poly.pdbx_strand_id
1 'polypeptide(L)'
;NEFKVPPFQDCILSFLGFSDEEKTNMEEMTEMQGGKYLPLGDERCTHLVVEENIVKDLPFEPSKKLYVVKQEWFWGSIQMDAR
;
A
#
# COMPACT_ATOMS: atom_id res chain seq x y z
N ASN A 1 16.40 -17.80 1.43
CA ASN A 1 15.36 -16.85 1.92
C ASN A 1 15.45 -16.52 3.41
N GLU A 2 16.34 -17.13 4.19
CA GLU A 2 16.34 -16.96 5.66
C GLU A 2 16.72 -15.55 6.17
N PHE A 3 17.25 -14.68 5.30
CA PHE A 3 17.69 -13.32 5.65
C PHE A 3 17.17 -12.24 4.70
N LYS A 4 16.24 -12.58 3.79
CA LYS A 4 15.65 -11.58 2.90
C LYS A 4 14.67 -10.73 3.70
N VAL A 5 14.76 -9.42 3.55
CA VAL A 5 13.80 -8.47 4.12
C VAL A 5 12.58 -8.45 3.22
N PRO A 6 11.36 -8.66 3.76
CA PRO A 6 10.15 -8.59 2.96
C PRO A 6 9.95 -7.20 2.31
N PRO A 7 9.27 -7.10 1.16
CA PRO A 7 9.13 -5.85 0.41
C PRO A 7 8.51 -4.71 1.19
N PHE A 8 7.58 -5.05 2.09
CA PHE A 8 6.84 -4.08 2.88
C PHE A 8 7.29 -4.05 4.34
N GLN A 9 8.50 -4.53 4.66
CA GLN A 9 9.07 -4.34 5.99
C GLN A 9 9.01 -2.86 6.38
N ASP A 10 8.49 -2.61 7.59
CA ASP A 10 8.27 -1.28 8.17
C ASP A 10 7.34 -0.34 7.36
N CYS A 11 6.67 -0.87 6.33
CA CYS A 11 5.66 -0.14 5.60
C CYS A 11 4.28 -0.34 6.25
N ILE A 12 3.57 0.77 6.43
CA ILE A 12 2.16 0.81 6.77
C ILE A 12 1.41 1.39 5.58
N LEU A 13 0.56 0.58 4.94
CA LEU A 13 -0.16 0.92 3.72
C LEU A 13 -1.62 1.29 4.03
N SER A 14 -2.21 2.08 3.15
CA SER A 14 -3.66 2.30 3.06
C SER A 14 -4.04 2.32 1.58
N PHE A 15 -5.32 2.06 1.28
CA PHE A 15 -5.81 1.85 -0.08
C PHE A 15 -7.00 2.76 -0.37
N LEU A 16 -7.02 3.38 -1.55
CA LEU A 16 -8.09 4.28 -1.98
C LEU A 16 -8.43 4.07 -3.46
N GLY A 17 -9.73 3.97 -3.76
CA GLY A 17 -10.25 3.84 -5.13
C GLY A 17 -10.44 2.41 -5.62
N PHE A 18 -10.22 1.42 -4.74
CA PHE A 18 -10.44 -0.01 -5.03
C PHE A 18 -11.80 -0.45 -4.49
N SER A 19 -12.38 -1.49 -5.09
CA SER A 19 -13.56 -2.18 -4.52
C SER A 19 -13.21 -2.83 -3.17
N ASP A 20 -14.22 -3.15 -2.36
CA ASP A 20 -14.00 -3.80 -1.06
C ASP A 20 -13.28 -5.15 -1.19
N GLU A 21 -13.59 -5.91 -2.26
CA GLU A 21 -12.92 -7.18 -2.56
C GLU A 21 -11.44 -6.97 -2.91
N GLU A 22 -11.14 -6.06 -3.85
CA GLU A 22 -9.76 -5.74 -4.23
C GLU A 22 -8.96 -5.23 -3.04
N LYS A 23 -9.54 -4.31 -2.27
CA LYS A 23 -8.92 -3.76 -1.07
C LYS A 23 -8.59 -4.86 -0.06
N THR A 24 -9.54 -5.77 0.21
CA THR A 24 -9.32 -6.89 1.14
C THR A 24 -8.15 -7.76 0.67
N ASN A 25 -8.11 -8.12 -0.62
CA ASN A 25 -7.01 -8.89 -1.19
C ASN A 25 -5.65 -8.16 -1.07
N MET A 26 -5.63 -6.84 -1.27
CA MET A 26 -4.40 -6.04 -1.13
C MET A 26 -3.95 -5.92 0.32
N GLU A 27 -4.87 -5.81 1.27
CA GLU A 27 -4.59 -5.80 2.71
C GLU A 27 -3.97 -7.13 3.16
N GLU A 28 -4.55 -8.27 2.77
CA GLU A 28 -4.00 -9.60 3.03
C GLU A 28 -2.60 -9.77 2.43
N MET A 29 -2.41 -9.35 1.18
CA MET A 29 -1.11 -9.42 0.52
C MET A 29 -0.07 -8.51 1.20
N THR A 30 -0.49 -7.37 1.76
CA THR A 30 0.41 -6.49 2.52
C THR A 30 0.99 -7.20 3.73
N GLU A 31 0.15 -7.90 4.49
CA GLU A 31 0.58 -8.68 5.66
C GLU A 31 1.48 -9.85 5.26
N MET A 32 1.11 -10.57 4.20
CA MET A 32 1.94 -11.66 3.65
C MET A 32 3.35 -11.21 3.26
N GLN A 33 3.50 -9.95 2.86
CA GLN A 33 4.75 -9.35 2.39
C GLN A 33 5.45 -8.52 3.48
N GLY A 34 5.11 -8.78 4.75
CA GLY A 34 5.79 -8.23 5.93
C GLY A 34 5.39 -6.79 6.29
N GLY A 35 4.39 -6.24 5.64
CA GLY A 35 3.84 -4.92 5.93
C GLY A 35 2.69 -4.95 6.92
N LYS A 36 2.13 -3.77 7.15
CA LYS A 36 0.86 -3.57 7.88
C LYS A 36 -0.06 -2.69 7.04
N TYR A 37 -1.35 -2.75 7.31
CA TYR A 37 -2.30 -1.80 6.75
C TYR A 37 -3.10 -1.12 7.86
N LEU A 38 -3.59 0.08 7.57
CA LEU A 38 -4.48 0.84 8.43
C LEU A 38 -5.56 1.55 7.60
N PRO A 39 -6.66 1.97 8.23
CA PRO A 39 -7.69 2.73 7.55
C PRO A 39 -7.14 4.00 6.87
N LEU A 40 -7.78 4.38 5.77
CA LEU A 40 -7.48 5.61 5.05
C LEU A 40 -7.48 6.82 6.00
N GLY A 41 -6.43 7.63 5.92
CA GLY A 41 -6.29 8.86 6.71
C GLY A 41 -5.62 8.66 8.08
N ASP A 42 -5.24 7.43 8.45
CA ASP A 42 -4.42 7.22 9.66
C ASP A 42 -3.02 7.81 9.46
N GLU A 43 -2.59 8.68 10.38
CA GLU A 43 -1.29 9.39 10.28
C GLU A 43 -0.08 8.46 10.36
N ARG A 44 -0.27 7.21 10.82
CA ARG A 44 0.79 6.20 10.87
C ARG A 44 1.03 5.56 9.51
N CYS A 45 0.13 5.70 8.54
CA CYS A 45 0.36 5.22 7.19
C CYS A 45 1.59 5.89 6.59
N THR A 46 2.49 5.06 6.10
CA THR A 46 3.70 5.47 5.37
C THR A 46 3.40 5.68 3.89
N HIS A 47 2.48 4.87 3.33
CA HIS A 47 2.10 4.93 1.93
C HIS A 47 0.57 4.86 1.79
N LEU A 48 0.05 5.60 0.82
CA LEU A 48 -1.31 5.50 0.33
C LEU A 48 -1.24 5.01 -1.12
N VAL A 49 -1.72 3.80 -1.35
CA VAL A 49 -1.87 3.24 -2.69
C VAL A 49 -3.20 3.70 -3.27
N VAL A 50 -3.17 4.31 -4.46
CA VAL A 50 -4.35 4.83 -5.14
C VAL A 50 -4.59 4.13 -6.47
N GLU A 51 -5.86 3.87 -6.77
CA GLU A 51 -6.31 3.54 -8.13
C GLU A 51 -6.46 4.84 -8.93
N GLU A 52 -5.47 5.15 -9.77
CA GLU A 52 -5.39 6.45 -10.46
C GLU A 52 -6.49 6.70 -11.49
N ASN A 53 -7.11 5.64 -12.02
CA ASN A 53 -8.20 5.79 -12.97
C ASN A 53 -9.48 6.26 -12.28
N ILE A 54 -9.66 5.92 -11.01
CA ILE A 54 -10.84 6.23 -10.19
C ILE A 54 -10.62 7.48 -9.34
N VAL A 55 -9.45 7.61 -8.72
CA VAL A 55 -9.13 8.70 -7.79
C VAL A 55 -8.58 9.89 -8.58
N LYS A 56 -9.33 10.99 -8.61
CA LYS A 56 -8.90 12.26 -9.23
C LYS A 56 -8.30 13.24 -8.24
N ASP A 57 -8.80 13.24 -7.02
CA ASP A 57 -8.35 14.09 -5.92
C ASP A 57 -8.34 13.28 -4.62
N LEU A 58 -7.45 13.65 -3.70
CA LEU A 58 -7.38 13.03 -2.38
C LEU A 58 -8.45 13.64 -1.46
N PRO A 59 -9.12 12.82 -0.60
CA PRO A 59 -10.13 13.32 0.33
C PRO A 59 -9.54 14.11 1.51
N PHE A 60 -8.21 14.22 1.59
CA PHE A 60 -7.49 14.95 2.62
C PHE A 60 -6.16 15.48 2.06
N GLU A 61 -5.58 16.45 2.75
CA GLU A 61 -4.22 16.92 2.45
C GLU A 61 -3.20 15.93 3.04
N PRO A 62 -2.39 15.25 2.21
CA PRO A 62 -1.44 14.27 2.70
C PRO A 62 -0.36 14.95 3.54
N SER A 63 0.03 14.30 4.64
CA SER A 63 1.18 14.75 5.41
C SER A 63 2.46 14.67 4.56
N LYS A 64 3.48 15.48 4.87
CA LYS A 64 4.78 15.45 4.17
C LYS A 64 5.51 14.11 4.25
N LYS A 65 5.04 13.19 5.10
CA LYS A 65 5.64 11.87 5.33
C LYS A 65 4.86 10.75 4.64
N LEU A 66 3.69 11.04 4.07
CA LEU A 66 2.86 10.06 3.38
C LEU A 66 3.22 10.00 1.90
N TYR A 67 3.67 8.84 1.44
CA TYR A 67 3.91 8.59 0.02
C TYR A 67 2.63 8.18 -0.68
N VAL A 68 2.14 9.00 -1.61
CA VAL A 68 1.00 8.65 -2.46
C VAL A 68 1.54 7.97 -3.72
N VAL A 69 1.17 6.71 -3.91
CA VAL A 69 1.71 5.84 -4.97
C VAL A 69 0.59 5.14 -5.73
N LYS A 70 0.86 4.74 -6.96
CA LYS A 70 -0.09 4.00 -7.80
C LYS A 70 -0.08 2.49 -7.47
N GLN A 71 -1.10 1.77 -7.90
CA GLN A 71 -1.17 0.31 -7.73
C GLN A 71 0.03 -0.45 -8.33
N GLU A 72 0.66 0.06 -9.39
CA GLU A 72 1.82 -0.57 -10.02
C GLU A 72 3.03 -0.62 -9.09
N TRP A 73 3.17 0.35 -8.17
CA TRP A 73 4.21 0.31 -7.15
C TRP A 73 4.00 -0.87 -6.19
N PHE A 74 2.74 -1.12 -5.81
CA PHE A 74 2.39 -2.21 -4.90
C PHE A 74 2.71 -3.56 -5.52
N TRP A 75 2.15 -3.83 -6.71
CA TRP A 75 2.37 -5.11 -7.40
C TRP A 75 3.81 -5.29 -7.89
N GLY A 76 4.45 -4.21 -8.32
CA GLY A 76 5.86 -4.22 -8.70
C GLY A 76 6.75 -4.60 -7.52
N SER A 77 6.49 -4.07 -6.32
CA SER A 77 7.27 -4.39 -5.11
C SER A 77 7.19 -5.87 -4.75
N ILE A 78 6.00 -6.47 -4.88
CA ILE A 78 5.78 -7.90 -4.63
C ILE A 78 6.48 -8.77 -5.69
N GLN A 79 6.36 -8.40 -6.97
CA GLN A 79 6.96 -9.16 -8.06
C GLN A 79 8.50 -9.11 -8.05
N MET A 80 9.10 -8.02 -7.58
CA MET A 80 10.55 -7.89 -7.48
C MET A 80 11.18 -8.79 -6.41
N ASP A 81 10.42 -9.20 -5.39
CA ASP A 81 10.90 -10.12 -4.33
C ASP A 81 10.92 -11.60 -4.77
N ALA A 82 10.21 -11.92 -5.86
CA ALA A 82 10.18 -13.26 -6.43
C ALA A 82 11.50 -13.67 -7.15
N ARG A 83 12.58 -12.87 -7.03
CA ARG A 83 13.90 -13.13 -7.63
C ARG A 83 15.00 -13.41 -6.61
#